data_AF-A0A3D4UQW9-F1
#
_entry.id   AF-A0A3D4UQW9-F1
#
_cell.length_a   1.000
_cell.length_b   1.000
_cell.length_c   1.000
_cell.angle_alpha   90.00
_cell.angle_beta   90.00
_cell.angle_gamma   90.00
#
_symmetry.space_group_name_H-M   'P 1'
#
loop_
_entity.id
_entity.type
_entity.pdbx_description
1 polymer ?
#
loop_
_entity_poly.entity_id
_entity_poly.type
_entity_poly.pdbx_seq_one_letter_code
_entity_poly.pdbx_strand_id
1 'polypeptide(L)'
;DNVSPSVGDTVSYTITAKNEKGNAVGNVEVTDQLPAGLTYVSGTTTLGTYANGTGIWDIGTLSGLQSATLTLKATVNTGQEGNTIKNTASFSNFTGGDGNQSNNSADVDIIVFDPSSGLTCNEPPLFNFSSNSLEEGISGQVNAVYRFNNIASGLDALVKIKAISNASLSNIDDNGSGNSAANFSPLFQATQSGGYIDWEFKFVATGTTTPVKKNFAMTALDIDGYINPNNTSQSIRDFLGFTQNQSNSVQGGNNLTETTSGDFQFFTSTPATDGNGSLDFDH
;
A
#
# COMPACT_ATOMS: atom_id res chain seq x y z
N ASP A 1 -4.83 -12.89 -5.36
CA ASP A 1 -3.83 -12.52 -6.40
C ASP A 1 -3.96 -11.06 -6.79
N ASN A 2 -5.19 -10.53 -6.91
CA ASN A 2 -5.48 -9.10 -6.98
C ASN A 2 -5.98 -8.58 -5.62
N VAL A 3 -5.30 -7.58 -5.04
CA VAL A 3 -5.68 -6.94 -3.77
C VAL A 3 -6.61 -5.73 -3.97
N SER A 4 -6.77 -5.27 -5.22
CA SER A 4 -7.69 -4.19 -5.61
C SER A 4 -8.49 -4.58 -6.88
N PRO A 5 -9.44 -5.52 -6.77
CA PRO A 5 -10.29 -5.93 -7.90
C PRO A 5 -11.42 -4.94 -8.16
N SER A 6 -11.84 -4.83 -9.42
CA SER A 6 -13.11 -4.19 -9.78
C SER A 6 -14.29 -5.13 -9.56
N VAL A 7 -15.48 -4.54 -9.42
CA VAL A 7 -16.72 -5.33 -9.51
C VAL A 7 -16.75 -6.12 -10.82
N GLY A 8 -17.10 -7.41 -10.73
CA GLY A 8 -17.09 -8.34 -11.86
C GLY A 8 -15.75 -9.02 -12.11
N ASP A 9 -14.64 -8.55 -11.51
CA ASP A 9 -13.37 -9.26 -11.59
C ASP A 9 -13.44 -10.58 -10.84
N THR A 10 -12.67 -11.57 -11.31
CA THR A 10 -12.44 -12.82 -10.59
C THR A 10 -11.17 -12.71 -9.77
N VAL A 11 -11.29 -12.81 -8.45
CA VAL A 11 -10.18 -12.93 -7.51
C VAL A 11 -9.85 -14.40 -7.24
N SER A 12 -8.56 -14.69 -7.04
CA SER A 12 -8.07 -16.01 -6.62
C SER A 12 -7.44 -15.95 -5.23
N TYR A 13 -7.98 -16.76 -4.31
CA TYR A 13 -7.44 -17.03 -2.98
C TYR A 13 -6.71 -18.37 -2.98
N THR A 14 -5.52 -18.42 -2.39
CA THR A 14 -4.75 -19.65 -2.21
C THR A 14 -4.55 -19.92 -0.73
N ILE A 15 -5.18 -20.98 -0.26
CA ILE A 15 -5.10 -21.45 1.12
C ILE A 15 -4.11 -22.61 1.14
N THR A 16 -3.16 -22.58 2.06
CA THR A 16 -2.18 -23.66 2.26
C THR A 16 -2.30 -24.22 3.67
N ALA A 17 -2.67 -25.50 3.77
CA ALA A 17 -2.64 -26.25 5.01
C ALA A 17 -1.35 -27.08 5.07
N LYS A 18 -0.60 -26.97 6.16
CA LYS A 18 0.71 -27.63 6.30
C LYS A 18 0.79 -28.35 7.62
N ASN A 19 1.20 -29.62 7.58
CA ASN A 19 1.64 -30.34 8.77
C ASN A 19 3.14 -30.10 8.94
N GLU A 20 3.53 -29.37 9.98
CA GLU A 20 4.94 -29.07 10.25
C GLU A 20 5.63 -30.13 11.14
N LYS A 21 4.88 -31.14 11.60
CA LYS A 21 5.40 -32.23 12.42
C LYS A 21 5.77 -33.43 11.55
N GLY A 22 6.58 -34.34 12.13
CA GLY A 22 7.03 -35.55 11.45
C GLY A 22 5.98 -36.69 11.46
N ASN A 23 4.99 -36.64 12.35
CA ASN A 23 3.88 -37.59 12.40
C ASN A 23 2.68 -37.09 11.59
N ALA A 24 1.84 -38.02 11.11
CA ALA A 24 0.61 -37.67 10.42
C ALA A 24 -0.43 -37.05 11.36
N VAL A 25 -1.26 -36.18 10.80
CA VAL A 25 -2.46 -35.60 11.43
C VAL A 25 -3.69 -35.99 10.61
N GLY A 26 -4.80 -36.31 11.28
CA GLY A 26 -6.01 -36.83 10.64
C GLY A 26 -7.23 -35.95 10.88
N ASN A 27 -8.31 -36.21 10.15
CA ASN A 27 -9.57 -35.46 10.20
C ASN A 27 -9.36 -33.94 10.05
N VAL A 28 -8.42 -33.56 9.18
CA VAL A 28 -8.06 -32.16 8.97
C VAL A 28 -9.13 -31.51 8.11
N GLU A 29 -9.79 -30.51 8.68
CA GLU A 29 -10.76 -29.67 8.00
C GLU A 29 -10.37 -28.20 8.16
N VAL A 30 -10.46 -27.46 7.06
CA VAL A 30 -10.31 -25.99 7.04
C VAL A 30 -11.63 -25.39 6.58
N THR A 31 -12.15 -24.42 7.32
CA THR A 31 -13.31 -23.63 6.90
C THR A 31 -12.82 -22.33 6.27
N ASP A 32 -13.20 -22.12 5.02
CA ASP A 32 -13.11 -20.86 4.29
C ASP A 32 -14.43 -20.67 3.52
N GLN A 33 -15.37 -20.01 4.20
CA GLN A 33 -16.64 -19.60 3.61
C GLN A 33 -16.44 -18.21 3.01
N LEU A 34 -16.59 -18.11 1.69
CA LEU A 34 -16.47 -16.82 1.01
C LEU A 34 -17.43 -15.81 1.67
N PRO A 35 -16.93 -14.62 2.04
CA PRO A 35 -17.73 -13.57 2.68
C PRO A 35 -18.82 -13.04 1.75
N ALA A 36 -19.78 -12.32 2.34
CA ALA A 36 -20.71 -11.52 1.56
C ALA A 36 -19.95 -10.54 0.65
N GLY A 37 -20.47 -10.30 -0.55
CA GLY A 37 -19.81 -9.49 -1.57
C GLY A 37 -19.00 -10.29 -2.59
N LEU A 38 -18.83 -11.60 -2.39
CA LEU A 38 -18.20 -12.50 -3.36
C LEU A 38 -19.18 -13.58 -3.83
N THR A 39 -19.05 -14.00 -5.09
CA THR A 39 -19.76 -15.16 -5.66
C THR A 39 -18.74 -16.23 -6.04
N TYR A 40 -18.91 -17.43 -5.50
CA TYR A 40 -18.05 -18.58 -5.82
C TYR A 40 -18.07 -18.91 -7.32
N VAL A 41 -16.87 -19.12 -7.89
CA VAL A 41 -16.68 -19.58 -9.26
C VAL A 41 -16.18 -21.02 -9.27
N SER A 42 -15.09 -21.30 -8.56
CA SER A 42 -14.48 -22.63 -8.51
C SER A 42 -13.59 -22.80 -7.28
N GLY A 43 -13.40 -24.05 -6.87
CA GLY A 43 -12.49 -24.44 -5.80
C GLY A 43 -11.73 -25.67 -6.25
N THR A 44 -10.42 -25.58 -6.34
CA THR A 44 -9.55 -26.69 -6.75
C THR A 44 -8.59 -27.03 -5.62
N THR A 45 -8.58 -28.30 -5.23
CA THR A 45 -7.73 -28.81 -4.16
C THR A 45 -6.61 -29.67 -4.73
N THR A 46 -5.44 -29.65 -4.10
CA THR A 46 -4.38 -30.65 -4.36
C THR A 46 -4.60 -31.94 -3.54
N LEU A 47 -5.37 -31.85 -2.46
CA LEU A 47 -5.78 -32.98 -1.63
C LEU A 47 -7.14 -32.71 -0.99
N GLY A 48 -7.96 -33.76 -0.87
CA GLY A 48 -9.29 -33.66 -0.26
C GLY A 48 -10.31 -32.97 -1.16
N THR A 49 -11.44 -32.59 -0.58
CA THR A 49 -12.58 -31.99 -1.30
C THR A 49 -13.07 -30.73 -0.62
N TYR A 50 -13.41 -29.71 -1.41
CA TYR A 50 -14.02 -28.47 -0.92
C TYR A 50 -15.51 -28.43 -1.21
N ALA A 51 -16.31 -28.11 -0.20
CA ALA A 51 -17.75 -27.94 -0.29
C ALA A 51 -18.13 -26.45 -0.14
N ASN A 52 -18.35 -25.75 -1.25
CA ASN A 52 -18.70 -24.33 -1.25
C ASN A 52 -19.95 -23.98 -0.41
N GLY A 53 -20.92 -24.91 -0.31
CA GLY A 53 -22.14 -24.67 0.47
C GLY A 53 -21.92 -24.54 1.98
N THR A 54 -20.80 -25.04 2.50
CA THR A 54 -20.41 -24.96 3.92
C THR A 54 -19.07 -24.25 4.13
N GLY A 55 -18.33 -23.98 3.06
CA GLY A 55 -16.96 -23.47 3.12
C GLY A 55 -15.94 -24.50 3.62
N ILE A 56 -16.34 -25.77 3.82
CA ILE A 56 -15.46 -26.78 4.41
C ILE A 56 -14.58 -27.41 3.33
N TRP A 57 -13.27 -27.34 3.54
CA TRP A 57 -12.26 -28.13 2.88
C TRP A 57 -11.89 -29.33 3.74
N ASP A 58 -12.42 -30.50 3.40
CA ASP A 58 -12.06 -31.77 4.04
C ASP A 58 -10.80 -32.33 3.38
N ILE A 59 -9.67 -32.24 4.07
CA ILE A 59 -8.36 -32.72 3.62
C ILE A 59 -8.17 -34.21 4.01
N GLY A 60 -8.87 -34.67 5.04
CA GLY A 60 -8.68 -35.99 5.62
C GLY A 60 -7.36 -36.10 6.39
N THR A 61 -6.35 -36.75 5.79
CA THR A 61 -5.05 -37.01 6.45
C THR A 61 -3.93 -36.21 5.78
N LEU A 62 -3.18 -35.45 6.58
CA LEU A 62 -1.90 -34.87 6.16
C LEU A 62 -0.75 -35.65 6.78
N SER A 63 0.07 -36.26 5.93
CA SER A 63 1.30 -36.93 6.34
C SER A 63 2.27 -35.94 7.00
N GLY A 64 3.26 -36.46 7.73
CA GLY A 64 4.30 -35.62 8.31
C GLY A 64 5.00 -34.78 7.25
N LEU A 65 5.20 -33.49 7.53
CA LEU A 65 5.82 -32.50 6.63
C LEU A 65 5.07 -32.25 5.31
N GLN A 66 3.86 -32.81 5.13
CA GLN A 66 3.06 -32.63 3.92
C GLN A 66 2.33 -31.28 3.95
N SER A 67 2.12 -30.71 2.77
CA SER A 67 1.19 -29.58 2.55
C SER A 67 0.10 -29.97 1.56
N ALA A 68 -1.06 -29.37 1.73
CA ALA A 68 -2.13 -29.35 0.76
C ALA A 68 -2.52 -27.90 0.48
N THR A 69 -3.13 -27.67 -0.67
CA THR A 69 -3.59 -26.35 -1.12
C THR A 69 -5.01 -26.41 -1.64
N LEU A 70 -5.75 -25.34 -1.36
CA LEU A 70 -7.03 -25.01 -1.95
C LEU A 70 -6.90 -23.68 -2.69
N THR A 71 -7.30 -23.65 -3.96
CA THR A 71 -7.43 -22.43 -4.73
C THR A 71 -8.91 -22.13 -4.92
N LEU A 72 -9.40 -21.07 -4.27
CA LEU A 72 -10.75 -20.55 -4.46
C LEU A 72 -10.73 -19.41 -5.45
N LYS A 73 -11.63 -19.45 -6.43
CA LYS A 73 -11.92 -18.33 -7.32
C LYS A 73 -13.31 -17.81 -7.03
N ALA A 74 -13.43 -16.50 -6.92
CA ALA A 74 -14.70 -15.83 -6.69
C ALA A 74 -14.79 -14.57 -7.55
N THR A 75 -16.00 -14.24 -8.00
CA THR A 75 -16.29 -12.97 -8.67
C THR A 75 -16.71 -11.94 -7.63
N VAL A 76 -16.22 -10.70 -7.76
CA VAL A 76 -16.68 -9.59 -6.92
C VAL A 76 -18.08 -9.16 -7.33
N ASN A 77 -19.01 -9.16 -6.37
CA ASN A 77 -20.41 -8.85 -6.62
C ASN A 77 -20.62 -7.36 -6.87
N THR A 78 -21.69 -7.02 -7.61
CA THR A 78 -22.16 -5.64 -7.79
C THR A 78 -22.54 -5.01 -6.45
N GLY A 79 -22.30 -3.70 -6.29
CA GLY A 79 -22.57 -2.98 -5.04
C GLY A 79 -21.47 -3.15 -3.99
N GLN A 80 -20.31 -3.70 -4.37
CA GLN A 80 -19.15 -3.83 -3.50
C GLN A 80 -18.11 -2.74 -3.72
N GLU A 81 -18.29 -1.88 -4.71
CA GLU A 81 -17.49 -0.69 -4.95
C GLU A 81 -17.13 0.04 -3.63
N GLY A 82 -15.83 0.26 -3.40
CA GLY A 82 -15.30 1.00 -2.25
C GLY A 82 -15.29 0.24 -0.93
N ASN A 83 -15.83 -0.98 -0.91
CA ASN A 83 -15.85 -1.80 0.30
C ASN A 83 -14.59 -2.66 0.43
N THR A 84 -14.16 -2.84 1.68
CA THR A 84 -13.18 -3.86 2.04
C THR A 84 -13.87 -5.20 2.27
N ILE A 85 -13.43 -6.24 1.57
CA ILE A 85 -13.90 -7.61 1.75
C ILE A 85 -12.78 -8.43 2.40
N LYS A 86 -13.03 -8.92 3.61
CA LYS A 86 -12.12 -9.79 4.36
C LYS A 86 -12.45 -11.25 4.13
N ASN A 87 -11.51 -12.02 3.57
CA ASN A 87 -11.59 -13.47 3.52
C ASN A 87 -10.82 -14.09 4.68
N THR A 88 -11.35 -15.15 5.30
CA THR A 88 -10.71 -15.81 6.45
C THR A 88 -10.79 -17.32 6.31
N ALA A 89 -9.64 -17.99 6.38
CA ALA A 89 -9.54 -19.43 6.43
C ALA A 89 -9.07 -19.85 7.83
N SER A 90 -9.72 -20.84 8.42
CA SER A 90 -9.35 -21.37 9.75
C SER A 90 -9.50 -22.87 9.82
N PHE A 91 -8.61 -23.54 10.56
CA PHE A 91 -8.80 -24.96 10.85
C PHE A 91 -10.02 -25.13 11.74
N SER A 92 -10.99 -25.92 11.28
CA SER A 92 -12.23 -26.21 12.01
C SER A 92 -12.16 -27.54 12.77
N ASN A 93 -11.31 -28.46 12.31
CA ASN A 93 -11.16 -29.78 12.91
C ASN A 93 -9.80 -30.39 12.55
N PHE A 94 -9.22 -31.16 13.47
CA PHE A 94 -8.04 -31.99 13.25
C PHE A 94 -7.77 -32.86 14.47
N THR A 95 -7.04 -33.94 14.27
CA THR A 95 -6.52 -34.82 15.32
C THR A 95 -5.00 -34.87 15.25
N GLY A 96 -4.35 -34.84 16.42
CA GLY A 96 -2.88 -34.86 16.50
C GLY A 96 -2.19 -33.51 16.24
N GLY A 97 -2.90 -32.40 16.42
CA GLY A 97 -2.33 -31.05 16.29
C GLY A 97 -1.23 -30.74 17.31
N ASP A 98 -0.49 -29.66 17.09
CA ASP A 98 0.70 -29.30 17.88
C ASP A 98 0.40 -28.46 19.14
N GLY A 99 -0.88 -28.13 19.37
CA GLY A 99 -1.33 -27.30 20.49
C GLY A 99 -1.12 -25.80 20.28
N ASN A 100 -0.53 -25.37 19.16
CA ASN A 100 -0.44 -23.96 18.80
C ASN A 100 -1.75 -23.53 18.13
N GLN A 101 -2.42 -22.53 18.70
CA GLN A 101 -3.66 -22.01 18.14
C GLN A 101 -3.45 -20.76 17.28
N SER A 102 -2.29 -20.09 17.45
CA SER A 102 -2.01 -18.80 16.78
C SER A 102 -1.77 -18.93 15.27
N ASN A 103 -1.43 -20.13 14.79
CA ASN A 103 -1.20 -20.45 13.39
C ASN A 103 -2.38 -21.20 12.74
N ASN A 104 -3.52 -21.30 13.41
CA ASN A 104 -4.68 -22.05 12.91
C ASN A 104 -5.68 -21.21 12.12
N SER A 105 -5.36 -19.94 11.86
CA SER A 105 -6.19 -19.03 11.07
C SER A 105 -5.31 -18.11 10.24
N ALA A 106 -5.80 -17.73 9.05
CA ALA A 106 -5.20 -16.72 8.20
C ALA A 106 -6.32 -15.89 7.56
N ASP A 107 -6.05 -14.61 7.34
CA ASP A 107 -6.97 -13.71 6.67
C ASP A 107 -6.25 -12.78 5.70
N VAL A 108 -7.02 -12.28 4.74
CA VAL A 108 -6.56 -11.30 3.76
C VAL A 108 -7.72 -10.43 3.32
N ASP A 109 -7.43 -9.15 3.16
CA ASP A 109 -8.37 -8.17 2.67
C ASP A 109 -8.16 -7.92 1.17
N ILE A 110 -9.27 -7.70 0.47
CA ILE A 110 -9.29 -7.01 -0.82
C ILE A 110 -10.07 -5.71 -0.65
N ILE A 111 -9.69 -4.67 -1.39
CA ILE A 111 -10.41 -3.40 -1.45
C ILE A 111 -11.02 -3.31 -2.84
N VAL A 112 -12.35 -3.28 -2.94
CA VAL A 112 -13.00 -3.30 -4.25
C VAL A 112 -12.98 -1.90 -4.86
N PHE A 113 -12.53 -1.81 -6.10
CA PHE A 113 -12.47 -0.55 -6.85
C PHE A 113 -13.88 0.04 -7.08
N ASP A 114 -14.06 1.32 -6.75
CA ASP A 114 -15.28 2.09 -6.99
C ASP A 114 -15.09 3.08 -8.16
N PRO A 115 -15.76 2.90 -9.30
CA PRO A 115 -15.76 3.88 -10.38
C PRO A 115 -16.79 5.02 -10.19
N SER A 116 -17.76 4.84 -9.28
CA SER A 116 -18.90 5.75 -9.04
C SER A 116 -18.72 6.69 -7.85
N SER A 117 -17.72 6.40 -6.99
CA SER A 117 -17.09 7.37 -6.09
C SER A 117 -16.75 8.67 -6.83
N GLY A 118 -16.57 8.59 -8.15
CA GLY A 118 -15.96 9.61 -8.97
C GLY A 118 -14.50 9.64 -8.58
N LEU A 119 -13.63 9.03 -9.40
CA LEU A 119 -12.20 9.20 -9.20
C LEU A 119 -11.82 10.65 -9.53
N THR A 120 -12.02 11.47 -8.51
CA THR A 120 -11.71 12.89 -8.33
C THR A 120 -11.41 13.07 -6.84
N CYS A 121 -10.14 13.36 -6.48
CA CYS A 121 -9.63 14.03 -5.27
C CYS A 121 -10.19 13.69 -3.85
N ASN A 122 -10.93 12.60 -3.60
CA ASN A 122 -11.56 12.39 -2.27
C ASN A 122 -11.74 10.92 -1.83
N GLU A 123 -10.98 9.96 -2.37
CA GLU A 123 -10.86 8.65 -1.69
C GLU A 123 -10.08 8.84 -0.37
N PRO A 124 -10.46 8.21 0.76
CA PRO A 124 -9.65 8.30 1.97
C PRO A 124 -8.24 7.77 1.70
N PRO A 125 -7.19 8.48 2.12
CA PRO A 125 -5.85 8.20 1.67
C PRO A 125 -5.41 6.79 2.05
N LEU A 126 -4.79 6.09 1.09
CA LEU A 126 -4.24 4.74 1.29
C LEU A 126 -3.25 4.70 2.47
N PHE A 127 -2.62 5.85 2.75
CA PHE A 127 -1.70 6.07 3.87
C PHE A 127 -1.96 7.40 4.56
N ASN A 128 -2.11 7.39 5.88
CA ASN A 128 -2.30 8.59 6.71
C ASN A 128 -0.97 9.09 7.31
N PHE A 129 -0.38 10.13 6.72
CA PHE A 129 0.83 10.78 7.20
C PHE A 129 0.59 11.87 8.27
N SER A 130 -0.51 11.85 9.01
CA SER A 130 -0.85 12.87 10.03
C SER A 130 0.08 12.98 11.26
N SER A 131 0.90 11.97 11.56
CA SER A 131 1.61 11.87 12.84
C SER A 131 3.06 11.47 12.64
N ASN A 132 3.95 12.46 12.69
CA ASN A 132 5.39 12.24 12.60
C ASN A 132 6.14 12.50 13.91
N SER A 133 7.29 11.85 14.04
CA SER A 133 8.26 12.09 15.10
C SER A 133 9.69 11.95 14.55
N LEU A 134 10.61 12.76 15.03
CA LEU A 134 12.02 12.65 14.66
C LEU A 134 12.62 11.39 15.30
N GLU A 135 13.04 10.42 14.49
CA GLU A 135 13.65 9.17 14.94
C GLU A 135 15.19 9.26 14.92
N GLU A 136 15.76 9.96 13.95
CA GLU A 136 17.22 10.11 13.81
C GLU A 136 17.60 11.50 13.26
N GLY A 137 18.77 12.00 13.66
CA GLY A 137 19.39 13.20 13.10
C GLY A 137 18.91 14.51 13.72
N ILE A 138 19.04 15.59 12.95
CA ILE A 138 18.65 16.95 13.36
C ILE A 138 17.46 17.36 12.49
N SER A 139 16.35 17.76 13.11
CA SER A 139 15.12 18.15 12.42
C SER A 139 15.40 19.13 11.27
N GLY A 140 14.85 18.84 10.09
CA GLY A 140 14.94 19.66 8.89
C GLY A 140 16.28 19.62 8.15
N GLN A 141 17.24 18.79 8.59
CA GLN A 141 18.54 18.67 7.96
C GLN A 141 18.70 17.37 7.17
N VAL A 142 19.63 17.37 6.21
CA VAL A 142 20.03 16.16 5.50
C VAL A 142 20.41 15.06 6.50
N ASN A 143 19.92 13.84 6.23
CA ASN A 143 19.97 12.64 7.07
C ASN A 143 19.00 12.60 8.25
N ALA A 144 18.16 13.61 8.47
CA ALA A 144 17.05 13.46 9.41
C ALA A 144 16.10 12.35 8.95
N VAL A 145 15.64 11.53 9.88
CA VAL A 145 14.65 10.47 9.64
C VAL A 145 13.43 10.72 10.52
N TYR A 146 12.27 10.80 9.89
CA TYR A 146 10.99 10.95 10.55
C TYR A 146 10.20 9.65 10.45
N ARG A 147 9.64 9.21 11.58
CA ARG A 147 8.68 8.11 11.59
C ARG A 147 7.27 8.67 11.54
N PHE A 148 6.51 8.22 10.56
CA PHE A 148 5.08 8.37 10.48
C PHE A 148 4.43 7.09 11.00
N ASN A 149 3.72 7.20 12.12
CA ASN A 149 3.16 6.06 12.83
C ASN A 149 1.78 5.71 12.28
N ASN A 150 1.49 4.42 12.15
CA ASN A 150 0.16 3.91 11.78
C ASN A 150 -0.40 4.54 10.50
N ILE A 151 0.46 4.71 9.50
CA ILE A 151 0.04 5.23 8.20
C ILE A 151 -1.00 4.30 7.54
N ALA A 152 -0.97 3.01 7.87
CA ALA A 152 -2.03 2.04 7.61
C ALA A 152 -1.98 0.94 8.69
N SER A 153 -2.97 0.04 8.69
CA SER A 153 -2.99 -1.09 9.63
C SER A 153 -1.69 -1.89 9.58
N GLY A 154 -0.98 -1.93 10.71
CA GLY A 154 0.30 -2.64 10.87
C GLY A 154 1.48 -2.04 10.11
N LEU A 155 1.37 -0.79 9.62
CA LEU A 155 2.36 -0.14 8.79
C LEU A 155 2.77 1.24 9.33
N ASP A 156 4.07 1.48 9.42
CA ASP A 156 4.68 2.80 9.59
C ASP A 156 5.48 3.16 8.32
N ALA A 157 5.79 4.45 8.15
CA ALA A 157 6.76 4.92 7.16
C ALA A 157 7.93 5.64 7.84
N LEU A 158 9.14 5.35 7.38
CA LEU A 158 10.34 6.12 7.68
C LEU A 158 10.64 7.02 6.48
N VAL A 159 10.64 8.33 6.71
CA VAL A 159 10.90 9.35 5.70
C VAL A 159 12.23 10.01 6.01
N LYS A 160 13.22 9.82 5.13
CA LYS A 160 14.56 10.37 5.28
C LYS A 160 14.78 11.54 4.32
N ILE A 161 15.36 12.62 4.84
CA ILE A 161 15.90 13.71 4.00
C ILE A 161 17.23 13.24 3.41
N LYS A 162 17.27 12.95 2.10
CA LYS A 162 18.47 12.46 1.40
C LYS A 162 19.38 13.59 0.96
N ALA A 163 18.80 14.68 0.47
CA ALA A 163 19.52 15.86 0.03
C ALA A 163 18.62 17.09 0.13
N ILE A 164 19.23 18.25 0.36
CA ILE A 164 18.60 19.56 0.22
C ILE A 164 19.58 20.41 -0.59
N SER A 165 19.11 21.00 -1.68
CA SER A 165 19.93 21.88 -2.51
C SER A 165 19.11 23.08 -2.93
N ASN A 166 19.65 24.29 -2.74
CA ASN A 166 18.97 25.54 -3.10
C ASN A 166 17.53 25.64 -2.58
N ALA A 167 17.25 25.01 -1.43
CA ALA A 167 15.95 24.97 -0.79
C ALA A 167 16.10 24.98 0.74
N SER A 168 15.03 25.34 1.46
CA SER A 168 14.94 25.27 2.92
C SER A 168 13.61 24.64 3.33
N LEU A 169 13.66 23.58 4.12
CA LEU A 169 12.47 22.93 4.70
C LEU A 169 12.01 23.70 5.95
N SER A 170 10.77 24.15 5.95
CA SER A 170 10.15 24.85 7.10
C SER A 170 9.26 23.95 7.93
N ASN A 171 8.59 22.99 7.31
CA ASN A 171 7.79 21.98 8.00
C ASN A 171 7.93 20.65 7.25
N ILE A 172 8.13 19.55 7.97
CA ILE A 172 8.21 18.21 7.38
C ILE A 172 6.85 17.71 6.92
N ASP A 173 5.78 18.25 7.51
CA ASP A 173 4.41 17.82 7.27
C ASP A 173 3.42 18.89 7.75
N ASP A 174 2.98 19.76 6.83
CA ASP A 174 2.17 20.94 7.09
C ASP A 174 0.67 20.68 7.02
N ASN A 175 0.17 19.88 7.97
CA ASN A 175 -1.24 19.52 8.09
C ASN A 175 -2.18 20.70 8.46
N GLY A 176 -1.66 21.93 8.56
CA GLY A 176 -2.36 23.10 9.09
C GLY A 176 -3.06 24.01 8.07
N SER A 177 -2.87 23.81 6.76
CA SER A 177 -3.26 24.76 5.71
C SER A 177 -4.60 24.46 5.00
N GLY A 178 -5.34 23.43 5.46
CA GLY A 178 -6.77 23.32 5.14
C GLY A 178 -7.15 22.42 3.97
N ASN A 179 -6.26 21.59 3.42
CA ASN A 179 -6.63 20.44 2.61
C ASN A 179 -5.69 19.25 2.93
N SER A 180 -6.30 18.14 3.33
CA SER A 180 -5.70 16.80 3.45
C SER A 180 -4.74 16.55 4.62
N ALA A 181 -5.27 16.55 5.84
CA ALA A 181 -4.57 16.20 7.10
C ALA A 181 -3.98 14.78 7.18
N ALA A 182 -4.00 14.02 6.09
CA ALA A 182 -3.54 12.64 6.01
C ALA A 182 -2.51 12.43 4.88
N ASN A 183 -2.12 13.46 4.15
CA ASN A 183 -1.10 13.39 3.09
C ASN A 183 0.24 13.89 3.63
N PHE A 184 1.37 13.30 3.19
CA PHE A 184 2.68 13.81 3.60
C PHE A 184 2.92 15.15 2.91
N SER A 185 2.93 16.24 3.67
CA SER A 185 2.86 17.59 3.09
C SER A 185 4.01 18.51 3.52
N PRO A 186 5.29 18.22 3.23
CA PRO A 186 6.40 19.12 3.50
C PRO A 186 6.21 20.50 2.90
N LEU A 187 6.33 21.51 3.76
CA LEU A 187 6.43 22.91 3.36
C LEU A 187 7.91 23.28 3.25
N PHE A 188 8.35 23.60 2.04
CA PHE A 188 9.70 24.10 1.79
C PHE A 188 9.69 25.26 0.78
N GLN A 189 10.79 26.01 0.77
CA GLN A 189 10.97 27.15 -0.12
C GLN A 189 12.27 27.01 -0.91
N ALA A 190 12.24 27.34 -2.20
CA ALA A 190 13.45 27.46 -2.99
C ALA A 190 14.20 28.74 -2.60
N THR A 191 15.50 28.62 -2.30
CA THR A 191 16.38 29.76 -2.00
C THR A 191 17.10 30.28 -3.25
N GLN A 192 17.25 29.44 -4.27
CA GLN A 192 17.80 29.78 -5.59
C GLN A 192 17.12 28.96 -6.70
N SER A 193 17.44 29.25 -7.97
CA SER A 193 16.93 28.48 -9.11
C SER A 193 17.33 27.01 -9.02
N GLY A 194 16.39 26.12 -9.34
CA GLY A 194 16.59 24.67 -9.33
C GLY A 194 16.69 24.08 -7.92
N GLY A 195 16.03 24.70 -6.94
CA GLY A 195 15.88 24.16 -5.59
C GLY A 195 15.12 22.83 -5.57
N TYR A 196 15.58 21.90 -4.73
CA TYR A 196 14.95 20.60 -4.54
C TYR A 196 15.27 20.02 -3.15
N ILE A 197 14.43 19.06 -2.72
CA ILE A 197 14.68 18.18 -1.58
C ILE A 197 14.45 16.75 -2.05
N ASP A 198 15.43 15.88 -1.81
CA ASP A 198 15.30 14.44 -2.10
C ASP A 198 14.82 13.72 -0.85
N TRP A 199 13.79 12.90 -1.01
CA TRP A 199 13.20 12.09 0.05
C TRP A 199 13.43 10.60 -0.19
N GLU A 200 13.61 9.83 0.88
CA GLU A 200 13.59 8.36 0.83
C GLU A 200 12.50 7.85 1.76
N PHE A 201 11.53 7.12 1.21
CA PHE A 201 10.47 6.48 1.96
C PHE A 201 10.79 5.00 2.16
N LYS A 202 10.66 4.52 3.40
CA LYS A 202 10.77 3.11 3.75
C LYS A 202 9.59 2.68 4.59
N PHE A 203 8.77 1.80 4.04
CA PHE A 203 7.64 1.19 4.75
C PHE A 203 8.12 0.06 5.67
N VAL A 204 7.67 0.08 6.92
CA VAL A 204 8.10 -0.86 7.96
C VAL A 204 6.92 -1.34 8.80
N ALA A 205 7.05 -2.50 9.43
CA ALA A 205 6.01 -2.99 10.35
C ALA A 205 5.93 -2.06 11.57
N THR A 206 4.70 -1.77 12.03
CA THR A 206 4.44 -0.80 13.11
C THR A 206 5.36 -1.01 14.32
N GLY A 207 6.02 0.07 14.75
CA GLY A 207 6.93 0.09 15.89
C GLY A 207 8.29 -0.57 15.65
N THR A 208 8.62 -0.95 14.40
CA THR A 208 9.89 -1.60 14.06
C THR A 208 10.61 -0.89 12.92
N THR A 209 11.80 -1.38 12.53
CA THR A 209 12.51 -0.96 11.30
C THR A 209 12.51 -2.05 10.23
N THR A 210 11.73 -3.12 10.45
CA THR A 210 11.60 -4.28 9.57
C THR A 210 10.85 -3.88 8.31
N PRO A 211 11.48 -3.95 7.11
CA PRO A 211 10.83 -3.54 5.87
C PRO A 211 9.57 -4.36 5.57
N VAL A 212 8.52 -3.69 5.12
CA VAL A 212 7.29 -4.30 4.59
C VAL A 212 7.16 -3.93 3.12
N LYS A 213 7.00 -4.93 2.25
CA LYS A 213 6.74 -4.69 0.83
C LYS A 213 5.27 -4.34 0.63
N LYS A 214 5.00 -3.25 -0.10
CA LYS A 214 3.65 -2.80 -0.44
C LYS A 214 3.60 -2.41 -1.92
N ASN A 215 2.47 -2.72 -2.54
CA ASN A 215 2.05 -2.09 -3.80
C ASN A 215 1.19 -0.89 -3.40
N PHE A 216 1.44 0.25 -4.02
CA PHE A 216 0.68 1.47 -3.79
C PHE A 216 0.69 2.31 -5.06
N ALA A 217 -0.39 3.05 -5.30
CA ALA A 217 -0.41 4.09 -6.30
C ALA A 217 0.28 5.34 -5.73
N MET A 218 0.98 6.06 -6.59
CA MET A 218 1.46 7.41 -6.31
C MET A 218 1.15 8.24 -7.54
N THR A 219 0.88 9.52 -7.32
CA THR A 219 0.89 10.48 -8.41
C THR A 219 1.94 11.54 -8.27
N ALA A 220 2.40 11.98 -9.43
CA ALA A 220 3.37 13.04 -9.54
C ALA A 220 2.71 14.34 -9.07
N LEU A 221 3.20 14.77 -7.92
CA LEU A 221 3.36 16.13 -7.45
C LEU A 221 2.95 17.25 -8.41
N ASP A 222 1.90 17.98 -7.99
CA ASP A 222 1.79 19.41 -8.18
C ASP A 222 2.67 20.10 -7.12
N ILE A 223 3.63 20.91 -7.55
CA ILE A 223 4.45 21.75 -6.65
C ILE A 223 4.17 23.20 -7.00
N ASP A 224 3.47 23.90 -6.13
CA ASP A 224 3.46 25.35 -6.17
C ASP A 224 4.73 25.88 -5.50
N GLY A 225 5.61 26.46 -6.31
CA GLY A 225 6.63 27.33 -5.75
C GLY A 225 5.97 28.54 -5.12
N TYR A 226 6.22 28.84 -3.84
CA TYR A 226 5.98 30.18 -3.33
C TYR A 226 6.82 31.17 -4.15
N ILE A 227 6.21 31.84 -5.11
CA ILE A 227 6.86 32.88 -5.91
C ILE A 227 6.98 34.10 -5.00
N ASN A 228 8.20 34.41 -4.55
CA ASN A 228 8.47 35.73 -4.02
C ASN A 228 8.19 36.74 -5.16
N PRO A 229 7.29 37.73 -4.97
CA PRO A 229 6.97 38.70 -6.02
C PRO A 229 8.17 39.53 -6.50
N ASN A 230 9.29 39.50 -5.75
CA ASN A 230 10.55 40.15 -6.10
C ASN A 230 11.62 39.22 -6.70
N ASN A 231 11.34 37.92 -6.89
CA ASN A 231 12.32 36.96 -7.42
C ASN A 231 11.66 35.86 -8.27
N THR A 232 11.59 36.09 -9.58
CA THR A 232 10.93 35.23 -10.58
C THR A 232 11.74 33.99 -10.99
N SER A 233 12.90 33.73 -10.37
CA SER A 233 13.84 32.66 -10.78
C SER A 233 13.70 31.36 -9.98
N GLN A 234 12.67 31.24 -9.15
CA GLN A 234 12.48 30.12 -8.22
C GLN A 234 11.61 29.03 -8.85
N SER A 235 12.16 28.31 -9.83
CA SER A 235 11.55 27.07 -10.32
C SER A 235 11.85 25.93 -9.34
N ILE A 236 10.84 25.20 -8.90
CA ILE A 236 11.01 23.96 -8.15
C ILE A 236 11.01 22.79 -9.12
N ARG A 237 11.88 21.81 -8.90
CA ARG A 237 11.88 20.55 -9.66
C ARG A 237 11.52 19.42 -8.71
N ASP A 238 10.68 18.51 -9.19
CA ASP A 238 10.39 17.26 -8.52
C ASP A 238 11.06 16.07 -9.20
N PHE A 239 11.36 15.06 -8.40
CA PHE A 239 12.02 13.83 -8.82
C PHE A 239 11.36 12.64 -8.13
N LEU A 240 10.82 11.71 -8.91
CA LEU A 240 10.38 10.41 -8.40
C LEU A 240 11.36 9.33 -8.87
N GLY A 241 12.04 8.71 -7.92
CA GLY A 241 13.03 7.66 -8.16
C GLY A 241 12.68 6.38 -7.43
N PHE A 242 12.79 5.24 -8.11
CA PHE A 242 12.58 3.93 -7.49
C PHE A 242 13.86 3.10 -7.57
N THR A 243 14.27 2.47 -6.45
CA THR A 243 15.40 1.53 -6.47
C THR A 243 14.87 0.10 -6.60
N GLN A 244 15.30 -0.65 -7.63
CA GLN A 244 14.95 -2.07 -7.90
C GLN A 244 13.47 -2.36 -8.24
N ASN A 245 12.86 -1.62 -9.17
CA ASN A 245 11.51 -1.93 -9.64
C ASN A 245 11.49 -2.82 -10.88
N GLN A 246 10.74 -3.93 -10.83
CA GLN A 246 10.57 -4.84 -11.97
C GLN A 246 9.37 -4.50 -12.87
N SER A 247 8.46 -3.61 -12.42
CA SER A 247 7.32 -3.15 -13.24
C SER A 247 6.60 -1.97 -12.59
N ASN A 248 6.86 -0.74 -13.06
CA ASN A 248 6.02 0.43 -12.76
C ASN A 248 5.36 0.93 -14.05
N SER A 249 4.14 1.41 -13.94
CA SER A 249 3.48 2.24 -14.95
C SER A 249 3.14 3.57 -14.31
N VAL A 250 3.56 4.68 -14.91
CA VAL A 250 3.17 6.02 -14.50
C VAL A 250 2.14 6.54 -15.52
N GLN A 251 0.99 7.04 -15.04
CA GLN A 251 0.10 7.83 -15.90
C GLN A 251 0.53 9.29 -15.85
N GLY A 252 0.99 9.81 -16.98
CA GLY A 252 1.33 11.23 -17.11
C GLY A 252 0.10 12.13 -17.15
N GLY A 253 0.18 13.30 -16.52
CA GLY A 253 -0.77 14.42 -16.69
C GLY A 253 -0.34 15.37 -17.81
N ASN A 254 -1.29 16.17 -18.33
CA ASN A 254 -1.07 17.06 -19.49
C ASN A 254 -0.06 18.22 -19.27
N ASN A 255 0.36 18.46 -18.02
CA ASN A 255 1.21 19.60 -17.64
C ASN A 255 2.66 19.23 -17.29
N LEU A 256 3.03 17.95 -17.39
CA LEU A 256 4.38 17.50 -17.05
C LEU A 256 5.07 16.91 -18.29
N THR A 257 6.34 17.26 -18.49
CA THR A 257 7.18 16.61 -19.51
C THR A 257 7.88 15.41 -18.88
N GLU A 258 7.45 14.20 -19.24
CA GLU A 258 8.10 12.95 -18.83
C GLU A 258 9.45 12.80 -19.55
N THR A 259 10.53 12.63 -18.79
CA THR A 259 11.80 12.12 -19.32
C THR A 259 12.35 11.02 -18.42
N THR A 260 13.04 10.04 -19.00
CA THR A 260 13.66 8.92 -18.26
C THR A 260 15.18 9.03 -18.26
N SER A 261 15.84 8.80 -17.12
CA SER A 261 17.30 8.54 -17.07
C SER A 261 17.58 7.43 -16.06
N GLY A 262 17.92 6.24 -16.55
CA GLY A 262 18.13 5.08 -15.70
C GLY A 262 16.83 4.66 -15.00
N ASP A 263 16.91 4.40 -13.69
CA ASP A 263 15.76 3.99 -12.84
C ASP A 263 14.89 5.18 -12.36
N PHE A 264 15.13 6.38 -12.91
CA PHE A 264 14.48 7.62 -12.50
C PHE A 264 13.59 8.19 -13.60
N GLN A 265 12.42 8.69 -13.21
CA GLN A 265 11.53 9.49 -14.06
C GLN A 265 11.54 10.95 -13.59
N PHE A 266 11.50 11.89 -14.53
CA PHE A 266 11.55 13.33 -14.26
C PHE A 266 10.24 14.02 -14.63
N PHE A 267 9.88 15.04 -13.84
CA PHE A 267 8.75 15.93 -14.11
C PHE A 267 9.19 17.39 -13.93
N THR A 268 8.84 18.27 -14.86
CA THR A 268 9.15 19.71 -14.79
C THR A 268 7.88 20.53 -15.00
N SER A 269 7.53 21.41 -14.05
CA SER A 269 6.44 22.37 -14.19
C SER A 269 6.95 23.73 -14.73
N THR A 270 6.04 24.52 -15.31
CA THR A 270 6.31 25.91 -15.72
C THR A 270 5.71 26.91 -14.71
N PRO A 271 6.33 28.07 -14.46
CA PRO A 271 6.04 28.90 -13.27
C PRO A 271 4.68 29.63 -13.20
N ALA A 272 3.69 29.33 -14.05
CA ALA A 272 2.66 30.32 -14.42
C ALA A 272 1.19 29.96 -14.10
N THR A 273 0.84 28.84 -13.43
CA THR A 273 -0.56 28.36 -13.51
C THR A 273 -1.26 27.79 -12.27
N ASP A 274 -0.92 28.07 -11.02
CA ASP A 274 -1.78 27.63 -9.90
C ASP A 274 -1.38 28.27 -8.57
N GLY A 275 -2.37 28.47 -7.71
CA GLY A 275 -2.21 29.04 -6.37
C GLY A 275 -2.76 28.05 -5.35
N ASN A 276 -1.90 27.67 -4.41
CA ASN A 276 -2.10 26.74 -3.30
C ASN A 276 -1.93 25.28 -3.70
N GLY A 277 -0.68 24.85 -3.72
CA GLY A 277 -0.23 23.48 -3.86
C GLY A 277 -0.14 22.80 -2.50
N SER A 278 -0.50 21.52 -2.53
CA SER A 278 -0.40 20.55 -1.46
C SER A 278 0.20 19.30 -2.06
N LEU A 279 0.87 18.49 -1.25
CA LEU A 279 1.16 17.12 -1.66
C LEU A 279 -0.13 16.34 -1.71
N ASP A 280 -0.46 15.92 -2.92
CA ASP A 280 -1.57 15.03 -3.14
C ASP A 280 -1.07 13.58 -3.18
N PHE A 281 -1.22 12.86 -2.07
CA PHE A 281 -1.11 11.39 -2.04
C PHE A 281 -2.43 10.73 -2.44
N ASP A 282 -3.41 11.51 -2.91
CA ASP A 282 -4.65 10.98 -3.43
C ASP A 282 -4.34 10.47 -4.82
N HIS A 283 -4.40 9.15 -5.01
CA HIS A 283 -5.02 8.49 -6.16
C HIS A 283 -5.81 7.29 -5.67
#